data_AF-W9HQT3-F1
#
_entry.id   AF-W9HQT3-F1
#
_cell.length_a   1.000
_cell.length_b   1.000
_cell.length_c   1.000
_cell.angle_alpha   90.00
_cell.angle_beta   90.00
_cell.angle_gamma   90.00
#
_symmetry.space_group_name_H-M   'P 1'
#
loop_
_entity.id
_entity.type
_entity.pdbx_description
1 polymer ?
#
loop_
_entity_poly.entity_id
_entity_poly.type
_entity_poly.pdbx_seq_one_letter_code
_entity_poly.pdbx_strand_id
1 'polypeptide(L)'
;MALTAAQVAIVKSTAPILKEHGKTITTTFYRNMLGAHPELKNYFSLRNQQTGAQQAALANSVLAYATYIDDLGKLSHAVERIAHKHVSLFIKPEHYPIVGTHLIGAIGEVLGSALTTEIKDAWVAAYGQLADIFIQREGQMYEAAGEWNSWRKFKIVKKEAENDSVTSFYLEPTDGKPLPKFLPGQYVSVQIPIPELDGLLQSRQFSLSEAPGTNHYRISVKLQGPTEEPAVEDLAAGKIAGLLSTRLHNRYNVGDVLELSPPAGEFSLDPADTSAAKKPLVLLSAGVGATPLVSILDSVLQSPTASRPITWIHGARYSGSTCFVPHVLDSAKKHENITAKIFLEDVKEGDQYDFKGEIDLAKLQKEQLLQLDNADAEYYICGPEDWMVNVRAFLEENGVPRERQHLELFKTGDI
;
A
#
# COMPACT_ATOMS: atom_id res chain seq x y z
N MET A 1 -13.54 21.00 -14.37
CA MET A 1 -14.84 21.68 -14.70
C MET A 1 -16.01 20.76 -14.39
N ALA A 2 -17.20 21.28 -14.05
CA ALA A 2 -18.38 20.45 -13.81
C ALA A 2 -18.90 19.85 -15.14
N LEU A 3 -19.24 18.56 -15.11
CA LEU A 3 -19.85 17.88 -16.27
C LEU A 3 -21.29 18.32 -16.48
N THR A 4 -21.72 18.38 -17.73
CA THR A 4 -23.14 18.58 -18.06
C THR A 4 -23.94 17.30 -17.79
N ALA A 5 -25.25 17.43 -17.54
CA ALA A 5 -26.13 16.29 -17.36
C ALA A 5 -26.12 15.32 -18.55
N ALA A 6 -25.98 15.86 -19.78
CA ALA A 6 -25.85 15.07 -21.00
C ALA A 6 -24.56 14.24 -21.00
N GLN A 7 -23.41 14.84 -20.65
CA GLN A 7 -22.14 14.13 -20.55
C GLN A 7 -22.18 13.02 -19.49
N VAL A 8 -22.78 13.29 -18.32
CA VAL A 8 -22.97 12.28 -17.27
C VAL A 8 -23.80 11.10 -17.77
N ALA A 9 -24.92 11.36 -18.45
CA ALA A 9 -25.77 10.30 -19.00
C ALA A 9 -25.04 9.45 -20.04
N ILE A 10 -24.24 10.07 -20.91
CA ILE A 10 -23.43 9.38 -21.92
C ILE A 10 -22.38 8.49 -21.26
N VAL A 11 -21.63 9.01 -20.30
CA VAL A 11 -20.59 8.23 -19.60
C VAL A 11 -21.21 7.03 -18.88
N LYS A 12 -22.32 7.23 -18.16
CA LYS A 12 -23.03 6.15 -17.46
C LYS A 12 -23.55 5.07 -18.41
N SER A 13 -24.17 5.47 -19.52
CA SER A 13 -24.76 4.54 -20.49
C SER A 13 -23.70 3.76 -21.29
N THR A 14 -22.49 4.33 -21.46
CA THR A 14 -21.40 3.69 -22.22
C THR A 14 -20.39 2.96 -21.33
N ALA A 15 -20.35 3.21 -20.02
CA ALA A 15 -19.45 2.53 -19.08
C ALA A 15 -19.53 0.99 -19.11
N PRO A 16 -20.71 0.34 -19.24
CA PRO A 16 -20.78 -1.11 -19.39
C PRO A 16 -20.06 -1.65 -20.64
N ILE A 17 -20.10 -0.89 -21.74
CA ILE A 17 -19.40 -1.25 -22.99
C ILE A 17 -17.88 -1.18 -22.78
N LEU A 18 -17.40 -0.12 -22.12
CA LEU A 18 -15.97 -0.01 -21.76
C LEU A 18 -15.55 -1.12 -20.79
N LYS A 19 -16.43 -1.57 -19.88
CA LYS A 19 -16.16 -2.71 -18.99
C LYS A 19 -15.96 -4.00 -19.77
N GLU A 20 -16.83 -4.29 -20.73
CA GLU A 20 -16.73 -5.48 -21.58
C GLU A 20 -15.39 -5.53 -22.34
N HIS A 21 -14.96 -4.38 -22.85
CA HIS A 21 -13.69 -4.26 -23.58
C HIS A 21 -12.50 -3.84 -22.70
N GLY A 22 -12.66 -3.80 -21.37
CA GLY A 22 -11.73 -3.12 -20.46
C GLY A 22 -10.30 -3.66 -20.53
N LYS A 23 -10.13 -4.99 -20.63
CA LYS A 23 -8.82 -5.62 -20.78
C LYS A 23 -8.14 -5.24 -22.11
N THR A 24 -8.89 -5.22 -23.21
CA THR A 24 -8.36 -4.85 -24.53
C THR A 24 -7.98 -3.37 -24.55
N ILE A 25 -8.86 -2.48 -24.06
CA ILE A 25 -8.61 -1.04 -23.97
C ILE A 25 -7.35 -0.76 -23.14
N THR A 26 -7.25 -1.34 -21.95
CA THR A 26 -6.09 -1.10 -21.06
C THR A 26 -4.80 -1.70 -21.61
N THR A 27 -4.85 -2.84 -22.32
CA THR A 27 -3.69 -3.40 -23.02
C THR A 27 -3.22 -2.47 -24.15
N THR A 28 -4.15 -2.01 -25.00
CA THR A 28 -3.88 -1.05 -26.08
C THR A 28 -3.34 0.27 -25.51
N PHE A 29 -3.93 0.78 -24.43
CA PHE A 29 -3.48 1.97 -23.71
C PHE A 29 -2.02 1.89 -23.30
N TYR A 30 -1.63 0.86 -22.53
CA TYR A 30 -0.24 0.76 -22.06
C TYR A 30 0.75 0.52 -23.20
N ARG A 31 0.38 -0.28 -24.20
CA ARG A 31 1.22 -0.48 -25.40
C ARG A 31 1.49 0.84 -26.11
N ASN A 32 0.44 1.61 -26.39
CA ASN A 32 0.55 2.86 -27.13
C ASN A 32 1.27 3.94 -26.28
N MET A 33 0.94 4.06 -24.99
CA MET A 33 1.54 5.04 -24.09
C MET A 33 3.01 4.75 -23.84
N LEU A 34 3.39 3.53 -23.44
CA LEU A 34 4.79 3.18 -23.13
C LEU A 34 5.66 3.04 -24.39
N GLY A 35 5.03 2.93 -25.57
CA GLY A 35 5.69 3.01 -26.86
C GLY A 35 6.03 4.46 -27.25
N ALA A 36 5.10 5.39 -27.03
CA ALA A 36 5.30 6.81 -27.30
C ALA A 36 6.13 7.53 -26.23
N HIS A 37 6.00 7.09 -24.97
CA HIS A 37 6.61 7.67 -23.77
C HIS A 37 7.37 6.58 -22.98
N PRO A 38 8.50 6.08 -23.51
CA PRO A 38 9.28 5.03 -22.85
C PRO A 38 9.83 5.44 -21.47
N GLU A 39 10.01 6.74 -21.21
CA GLU A 39 10.42 7.30 -19.92
C GLU A 39 9.44 6.96 -18.78
N LEU A 40 8.16 6.75 -19.10
CA LEU A 40 7.14 6.41 -18.10
C LEU A 40 7.34 5.01 -17.50
N LYS A 41 8.15 4.15 -18.13
CA LYS A 41 8.51 2.84 -17.57
C LYS A 41 9.23 2.95 -16.22
N ASN A 42 9.81 4.10 -15.90
CA ASN A 42 10.42 4.38 -14.59
C ASN A 42 9.40 4.50 -13.44
N TYR A 43 8.13 4.72 -13.74
CA TYR A 43 7.05 4.84 -12.75
C TYR A 43 6.23 3.54 -12.65
N PHE A 44 6.06 2.83 -13.76
CA PHE A 44 5.25 1.62 -13.80
C PHE A 44 6.04 0.37 -13.38
N SER A 45 5.39 -0.47 -12.58
CA SER A 45 5.92 -1.78 -12.20
C SER A 45 5.93 -2.73 -13.39
N LEU A 46 7.13 -3.22 -13.78
CA LEU A 46 7.27 -4.23 -14.84
C LEU A 46 6.42 -5.48 -14.56
N ARG A 47 6.41 -5.92 -13.29
CA ARG A 47 5.61 -7.08 -12.86
C ARG A 47 4.11 -6.85 -13.03
N ASN A 48 3.60 -5.69 -12.61
CA ASN A 48 2.15 -5.43 -12.71
C ASN A 48 1.70 -5.26 -14.15
N GLN A 49 2.59 -4.76 -15.02
CA GLN A 49 2.36 -4.72 -16.46
C GLN A 49 2.30 -6.14 -17.05
N GLN A 50 3.23 -7.01 -16.65
CA GLN A 50 3.29 -8.39 -17.11
C GLN A 50 2.08 -9.23 -16.65
N THR A 51 1.65 -9.09 -15.39
CA THR A 51 0.53 -9.88 -14.83
C THR A 51 -0.84 -9.38 -15.25
N GLY A 52 -0.94 -8.19 -15.86
CA GLY A 52 -2.23 -7.55 -16.14
C GLY A 52 -2.88 -6.87 -14.93
N ALA A 53 -2.22 -6.87 -13.76
CA ALA A 53 -2.78 -6.30 -12.53
C ALA A 53 -2.98 -4.79 -12.64
N GLN A 54 -2.06 -4.09 -13.33
CA GLN A 54 -2.17 -2.64 -13.53
C GLN A 54 -3.35 -2.29 -14.46
N GLN A 55 -3.53 -3.09 -15.51
CA GLN A 55 -4.62 -3.01 -16.48
C GLN A 55 -5.97 -3.20 -15.78
N ALA A 56 -6.09 -4.26 -14.97
CA ALA A 56 -7.29 -4.54 -14.21
C ALA A 56 -7.63 -3.42 -13.21
N ALA A 57 -6.63 -2.92 -12.48
CA ALA A 57 -6.83 -1.83 -11.53
C ALA A 57 -7.34 -0.55 -12.22
N LEU A 58 -6.72 -0.14 -13.34
CA LEU A 58 -7.16 1.03 -14.09
C LEU A 58 -8.59 0.85 -14.63
N ALA A 59 -8.92 -0.31 -15.20
CA ALA A 59 -10.26 -0.59 -15.70
C ALA A 59 -11.31 -0.51 -14.59
N ASN A 60 -11.01 -1.07 -13.41
CA ASN A 60 -11.90 -1.01 -12.25
C ASN A 60 -12.09 0.43 -11.73
N SER A 61 -11.01 1.23 -11.67
CA SER A 61 -11.10 2.64 -11.26
C SER A 61 -11.93 3.47 -12.23
N VAL A 62 -11.76 3.30 -13.54
CA VAL A 62 -12.56 4.01 -14.56
C VAL A 62 -14.04 3.62 -14.48
N LEU A 63 -14.33 2.33 -14.27
CA LEU A 63 -15.70 1.85 -14.10
C LEU A 63 -16.36 2.38 -12.82
N ALA A 64 -15.64 2.34 -11.69
CA ALA A 64 -16.13 2.87 -10.42
C ALA A 64 -16.41 4.36 -10.54
N TYR A 65 -15.49 5.11 -11.15
CA TYR A 65 -15.69 6.53 -11.45
C TYR A 65 -16.93 6.77 -12.30
N ALA A 66 -17.08 6.07 -13.43
CA ALA A 66 -18.23 6.25 -14.31
C ALA A 66 -19.56 5.90 -13.62
N THR A 67 -19.55 4.91 -12.71
CA THR A 67 -20.73 4.51 -11.94
C THR A 67 -21.17 5.62 -10.97
N TYR A 68 -20.21 6.27 -10.32
CA TYR A 68 -20.45 7.28 -9.27
C TYR A 68 -20.10 8.72 -9.71
N ILE A 69 -20.12 8.99 -11.02
CA ILE A 69 -19.68 10.28 -11.59
C ILE A 69 -20.51 11.48 -11.12
N ASP A 70 -21.73 11.25 -10.63
CA ASP A 70 -22.64 12.23 -10.02
C ASP A 70 -22.73 12.14 -8.48
N ASP A 71 -21.96 11.24 -7.86
CA ASP A 71 -21.87 11.04 -6.41
C ASP A 71 -20.43 10.67 -6.00
N LEU A 72 -19.50 11.59 -6.31
CA LEU A 72 -18.07 11.38 -6.12
C LEU A 72 -17.67 11.18 -4.65
N GLY A 73 -18.52 11.55 -3.70
CA GLY A 73 -18.29 11.30 -2.27
C GLY A 73 -18.07 9.82 -1.95
N LYS A 74 -18.72 8.92 -2.71
CA LYS A 74 -18.54 7.46 -2.60
C LYS A 74 -17.15 6.96 -3.02
N LEU A 75 -16.37 7.79 -3.72
CA LEU A 75 -15.02 7.45 -4.19
C LEU A 75 -13.93 8.07 -3.30
N SER A 76 -14.29 8.80 -2.25
CA SER A 76 -13.35 9.52 -1.39
C SER A 76 -12.18 8.66 -0.90
N HIS A 77 -12.46 7.48 -0.33
CA HIS A 77 -11.44 6.52 0.11
C HIS A 77 -10.53 6.07 -1.05
N ALA A 78 -11.12 5.66 -2.18
CA ALA A 78 -10.34 5.22 -3.33
C ALA A 78 -9.45 6.34 -3.90
N VAL A 79 -9.95 7.58 -3.95
CA VAL A 79 -9.18 8.75 -4.38
C VAL A 79 -8.03 9.02 -3.42
N GLU A 80 -8.26 8.97 -2.11
CA GLU A 80 -7.22 9.22 -1.10
C GLU A 80 -6.11 8.17 -1.17
N ARG A 81 -6.48 6.88 -1.25
CA ARG A 81 -5.56 5.76 -1.45
C ARG A 81 -4.67 5.94 -2.68
N ILE A 82 -5.29 6.28 -3.81
CA ILE A 82 -4.57 6.48 -5.09
C ILE A 82 -3.69 7.74 -5.04
N ALA A 83 -4.18 8.84 -4.46
CA ALA A 83 -3.41 10.07 -4.31
C ALA A 83 -2.15 9.84 -3.48
N HIS A 84 -2.24 9.12 -2.35
CA HIS A 84 -1.07 8.74 -1.55
C HIS A 84 -0.06 7.91 -2.36
N LYS A 85 -0.55 6.98 -3.18
CA LYS A 85 0.30 6.19 -4.06
C LYS A 85 0.99 7.07 -5.11
N HIS A 86 0.27 7.98 -5.74
CA HIS A 86 0.79 8.91 -6.73
C HIS A 86 1.86 9.84 -6.15
N VAL A 87 1.62 10.42 -4.97
CA VAL A 87 2.63 11.30 -4.35
C VAL A 87 3.89 10.55 -3.95
N SER A 88 3.76 9.30 -3.49
CA SER A 88 4.91 8.44 -3.20
C SER A 88 5.74 8.06 -4.44
N LEU A 89 5.19 8.28 -5.64
CA LEU A 89 5.85 8.04 -6.94
C LEU A 89 6.18 9.33 -7.68
N PHE A 90 5.96 10.49 -7.06
CA PHE A 90 6.19 11.81 -7.66
C PHE A 90 5.40 12.05 -8.96
N ILE A 91 4.15 11.57 -9.07
CA ILE A 91 3.28 11.89 -10.20
C ILE A 91 2.95 13.38 -10.22
N LYS A 92 3.06 14.03 -11.39
CA LYS A 92 2.90 15.47 -11.57
C LYS A 92 1.73 15.80 -12.50
N PRO A 93 1.19 17.04 -12.44
CA PRO A 93 0.11 17.47 -13.31
C PRO A 93 0.39 17.25 -14.81
N GLU A 94 1.64 17.43 -15.25
CA GLU A 94 2.05 17.19 -16.64
C GLU A 94 1.93 15.72 -17.11
N HIS A 95 1.83 14.76 -16.20
CA HIS A 95 1.63 13.34 -16.56
C HIS A 95 0.18 13.04 -16.97
N TYR A 96 -0.81 13.78 -16.46
CA TYR A 96 -2.22 13.52 -16.72
C TYR A 96 -2.62 13.71 -18.20
N PRO A 97 -2.22 14.79 -18.90
CA PRO A 97 -2.51 14.94 -20.33
C PRO A 97 -2.00 13.78 -21.20
N ILE A 98 -0.84 13.20 -20.85
CA ILE A 98 -0.28 12.04 -21.55
C ILE A 98 -1.20 10.82 -21.38
N VAL A 99 -1.55 10.51 -20.13
CA VAL A 99 -2.46 9.39 -19.81
C VAL A 99 -3.82 9.57 -20.49
N GLY A 100 -4.42 10.76 -20.42
CA GLY A 100 -5.70 11.07 -21.05
C GLY A 100 -5.67 10.87 -22.57
N THR A 101 -4.63 11.37 -23.24
CA THR A 101 -4.46 11.23 -24.69
C THR A 101 -4.44 9.77 -25.11
N HIS A 102 -3.62 8.95 -24.44
CA HIS A 102 -3.49 7.54 -24.79
C HIS A 102 -4.68 6.69 -24.36
N LEU A 103 -5.34 7.01 -23.25
CA LEU A 103 -6.52 6.27 -22.78
C LEU A 103 -7.70 6.48 -23.73
N ILE A 104 -8.01 7.74 -24.06
CA ILE A 104 -9.08 8.07 -25.01
C ILE A 104 -8.74 7.55 -26.42
N GLY A 105 -7.46 7.63 -26.83
CA GLY A 105 -7.00 7.03 -28.07
C GLY A 105 -7.21 5.51 -28.13
N ALA A 106 -6.91 4.80 -27.04
CA ALA A 106 -7.13 3.36 -26.95
C ALA A 106 -8.62 2.97 -26.98
N ILE A 107 -9.49 3.76 -26.34
CA ILE A 107 -10.94 3.58 -26.44
C ILE A 107 -11.38 3.74 -27.91
N GLY A 108 -10.85 4.73 -28.63
CA GLY A 108 -11.14 4.93 -30.05
C GLY A 108 -10.65 3.81 -30.95
N GLU A 109 -9.47 3.26 -30.69
CA GLU A 109 -8.92 2.12 -31.44
C GLU A 109 -9.80 0.86 -31.26
N VAL A 110 -10.29 0.62 -30.04
CA VAL A 110 -11.06 -0.58 -29.71
C VAL A 110 -12.52 -0.48 -30.15
N LEU A 111 -13.16 0.67 -29.94
CA LEU A 111 -14.57 0.87 -30.27
C LEU A 111 -14.80 1.28 -31.73
N GLY A 112 -13.77 1.79 -32.42
CA GLY A 112 -13.86 2.21 -33.82
C GLY A 112 -14.98 3.22 -34.04
N SER A 113 -15.87 2.95 -34.99
CA SER A 113 -17.01 3.83 -35.32
C SER A 113 -18.07 3.91 -34.22
N ALA A 114 -18.06 3.02 -33.23
CA ALA A 114 -18.96 3.11 -32.08
C ALA A 114 -18.59 4.27 -31.13
N LEU A 115 -17.34 4.76 -31.18
CA LEU A 115 -16.95 5.98 -30.48
C LEU A 115 -17.33 7.21 -31.30
N THR A 116 -18.59 7.64 -31.19
CA THR A 116 -19.03 8.90 -31.79
C THR A 116 -18.30 10.09 -31.17
N THR A 117 -18.27 11.23 -31.86
CA THR A 117 -17.68 12.47 -31.33
C THR A 117 -18.28 12.86 -29.98
N GLU A 118 -19.60 12.73 -29.84
CA GLU A 118 -20.31 13.04 -28.60
C GLU A 118 -19.87 12.13 -27.43
N ILE A 119 -19.71 10.82 -27.67
CA ILE A 119 -19.22 9.88 -26.67
C ILE A 119 -17.76 10.22 -26.31
N LYS A 120 -16.91 10.47 -27.31
CA LYS A 120 -15.52 10.85 -27.09
C LYS A 120 -15.41 12.10 -26.22
N ASP A 121 -16.15 13.15 -26.56
CA ASP A 121 -16.10 14.43 -25.85
C ASP A 121 -16.60 14.29 -24.40
N ALA A 122 -17.62 13.45 -24.17
CA ALA A 122 -18.09 13.14 -22.82
C ALA A 122 -17.02 12.41 -21.99
N TRP A 123 -16.33 11.41 -22.55
CA TRP A 123 -15.24 10.70 -21.86
C TRP A 123 -13.99 11.56 -21.64
N VAL A 124 -13.66 12.46 -22.57
CA VAL A 124 -12.58 13.45 -22.39
C VAL A 124 -12.91 14.38 -21.23
N ALA A 125 -14.13 14.92 -21.17
CA ALA A 125 -14.56 15.77 -20.07
C ALA A 125 -14.56 15.02 -18.73
N ALA A 126 -15.04 13.77 -18.73
CA ALA A 126 -15.06 12.91 -17.55
C ALA A 126 -13.66 12.60 -17.04
N TYR A 127 -12.71 12.26 -17.92
CA TYR A 127 -11.31 12.11 -17.57
C TYR A 127 -10.73 13.39 -16.98
N GLY A 128 -11.00 14.54 -17.60
CA GLY A 128 -10.53 15.84 -17.13
C GLY A 128 -11.01 16.16 -15.71
N GLN A 129 -12.28 15.91 -15.39
CA GLN A 129 -12.80 16.09 -14.02
C GLN A 129 -12.07 15.20 -13.01
N LEU A 130 -11.84 13.91 -13.32
CA LEU A 130 -11.13 13.02 -12.42
C LEU A 130 -9.65 13.42 -12.26
N ALA A 131 -8.99 13.82 -13.35
CA ALA A 131 -7.63 14.34 -13.33
C ALA A 131 -7.52 15.59 -12.45
N ASP A 132 -8.45 16.55 -12.57
CA ASP A 132 -8.48 17.76 -11.74
C ASP A 132 -8.56 17.42 -10.25
N ILE A 133 -9.38 16.43 -9.86
CA ILE A 133 -9.53 15.97 -8.47
C ILE A 133 -8.21 15.44 -7.92
N PHE A 134 -7.55 14.57 -8.68
CA PHE A 134 -6.27 14.01 -8.29
C PHE A 134 -5.17 15.07 -8.22
N ILE A 135 -5.05 15.91 -9.25
CA ILE A 135 -4.07 17.00 -9.31
C ILE A 135 -4.21 17.93 -8.10
N GLN A 136 -5.45 18.29 -7.75
CA GLN A 136 -5.70 19.15 -6.59
C GLN A 136 -5.31 18.46 -5.28
N ARG A 137 -5.71 17.19 -5.08
CA ARG A 137 -5.42 16.46 -3.85
C ARG A 137 -3.93 16.18 -3.67
N GLU A 138 -3.26 15.73 -4.73
CA GLU A 138 -1.81 15.50 -4.76
C GLU A 138 -1.04 16.80 -4.56
N GLY A 139 -1.51 17.92 -5.11
CA GLY A 139 -0.96 19.25 -4.88
C GLY A 139 -0.92 19.61 -3.39
N GLN A 140 -2.04 19.42 -2.68
CA GLN A 140 -2.11 19.64 -1.22
C GLN A 140 -1.12 18.76 -0.44
N MET A 141 -0.96 17.50 -0.86
CA MET A 141 -0.02 16.57 -0.24
C MET A 141 1.44 16.98 -0.49
N TYR A 142 1.77 17.45 -1.70
CA TYR A 142 3.10 17.98 -2.00
C TYR A 142 3.41 19.25 -1.20
N GLU A 143 2.43 20.16 -1.04
CA GLU A 143 2.58 21.34 -0.20
C GLU A 143 2.85 20.95 1.27
N ALA A 144 2.12 19.95 1.79
CA ALA A 144 2.32 19.44 3.14
C ALA A 144 3.70 18.75 3.34
N ALA A 145 4.23 18.10 2.30
CA ALA A 145 5.57 17.50 2.31
C ALA A 145 6.72 18.53 2.30
N GLY A 146 6.42 19.79 1.97
CA GLY A 146 7.38 20.89 1.98
C GLY A 146 8.51 20.71 0.96
N GLU A 147 9.76 20.84 1.40
CA GLU A 147 10.93 20.80 0.52
C GLU A 147 11.22 19.41 -0.08
N TRP A 148 10.65 18.33 0.48
CA TRP A 148 10.91 16.98 0.00
C TRP A 148 9.94 16.60 -1.14
N ASN A 149 10.19 17.15 -2.33
CA ASN A 149 9.33 17.00 -3.51
C ASN A 149 9.95 16.17 -4.66
N SER A 150 11.10 15.53 -4.41
CA SER A 150 11.80 14.61 -5.31
C SER A 150 12.38 13.42 -4.53
N TRP A 151 12.88 12.42 -5.25
CA TRP A 151 13.64 11.32 -4.65
C TRP A 151 14.81 11.86 -3.81
N ARG A 152 14.91 11.40 -2.56
CA ARG A 152 15.96 11.80 -1.62
C ARG A 152 16.85 10.60 -1.32
N LYS A 153 18.15 10.84 -1.21
CA LYS A 153 19.16 9.78 -0.99
C LYS A 153 19.29 9.43 0.48
N PHE A 154 19.25 8.14 0.75
CA PHE A 154 19.41 7.56 2.09
C PHE A 154 20.48 6.49 2.06
N LYS A 155 21.38 6.53 3.04
CA LYS A 155 22.39 5.51 3.25
C LYS A 155 21.84 4.41 4.16
N ILE A 156 22.10 3.15 3.80
CA ILE A 156 21.86 2.01 4.70
C ILE A 156 22.92 2.05 5.80
N VAL A 157 22.50 2.34 7.04
CA VAL A 157 23.40 2.41 8.20
C VAL A 157 23.39 1.13 9.03
N LYS A 158 22.32 0.33 8.95
CA LYS A 158 22.20 -0.99 9.56
C LYS A 158 21.33 -1.90 8.68
N LYS A 159 21.69 -3.18 8.61
CA LYS A 159 20.95 -4.26 7.94
C LYS A 159 20.88 -5.44 8.90
N GLU A 160 19.67 -5.91 9.22
CA GLU A 160 19.44 -6.88 10.29
C GLU A 160 18.39 -7.90 9.87
N ALA A 161 18.72 -9.19 10.00
CA ALA A 161 17.74 -10.25 9.76
C ALA A 161 16.73 -10.28 10.92
N GLU A 162 15.44 -10.10 10.60
CA GLU A 162 14.35 -10.23 11.56
C GLU A 162 13.92 -11.69 11.71
N ASN A 163 13.98 -12.43 10.60
CA ASN A 163 13.67 -13.86 10.52
C ASN A 163 14.27 -14.46 9.22
N ASP A 164 13.91 -15.70 8.90
CA ASP A 164 14.46 -16.47 7.77
C ASP A 164 14.26 -15.81 6.40
N SER A 165 13.30 -14.89 6.27
CA SER A 165 12.93 -14.26 4.99
C SER A 165 12.74 -12.75 5.06
N VAL A 166 12.87 -12.12 6.23
CA VAL A 166 12.64 -10.69 6.43
C VAL A 166 13.91 -10.03 6.94
N THR A 167 14.31 -8.94 6.30
CA THR A 167 15.46 -8.14 6.70
C THR A 167 15.04 -6.68 6.87
N SER A 168 15.41 -6.10 8.01
CA SER A 168 15.27 -4.68 8.30
C SER A 168 16.44 -3.88 7.77
N PHE A 169 16.14 -2.74 7.17
CA PHE A 169 17.10 -1.75 6.66
C PHE A 169 16.84 -0.43 7.39
N TYR A 170 17.90 0.11 7.98
CA TYR A 170 17.88 1.39 8.69
C TYR A 170 18.53 2.43 7.79
N LEU A 171 17.82 3.51 7.52
CA LEU A 171 18.06 4.42 6.42
C LEU A 171 18.23 5.84 6.94
N GLU A 172 19.43 6.40 6.85
CA GLU A 172 19.71 7.79 7.23
C GLU A 172 19.88 8.67 5.99
N PRO A 173 19.36 9.91 5.98
CA PRO A 173 19.48 10.79 4.83
C PRO A 173 20.94 11.23 4.62
N THR A 174 21.40 11.27 3.37
CA THR A 174 22.80 11.61 3.07
C THR A 174 23.10 13.10 3.09
N ASP A 175 22.06 13.94 3.11
CA ASP A 175 22.16 15.41 3.02
C ASP A 175 22.22 16.11 4.38
N GLY A 176 22.14 15.35 5.48
CA GLY A 176 22.15 15.90 6.85
C GLY A 176 20.90 16.70 7.23
N LYS A 177 19.89 16.81 6.37
CA LYS A 177 18.62 17.47 6.71
C LYS A 177 17.80 16.56 7.63
N PRO A 178 16.97 17.12 8.54
CA PRO A 178 16.12 16.32 9.42
C PRO A 178 15.11 15.47 8.64
N LEU A 179 14.62 14.42 9.29
CA LEU A 179 13.51 13.63 8.78
C LEU A 179 12.18 14.24 9.23
N PRO A 180 11.20 14.42 8.32
CA PRO A 180 9.87 14.79 8.74
C PRO A 180 9.28 13.68 9.63
N LYS A 181 8.41 14.06 10.56
CA LYS A 181 7.61 13.07 11.29
C LYS A 181 6.59 12.45 10.32
N PHE A 182 6.25 11.20 10.57
CA PHE A 182 5.21 10.46 9.88
C PHE A 182 4.19 9.95 10.90
N LEU A 183 3.00 9.57 10.42
CA LEU A 183 2.04 8.85 11.25
C LEU A 183 2.34 7.34 11.17
N PRO A 184 2.39 6.62 12.31
CA PRO A 184 2.64 5.19 12.29
C PRO A 184 1.59 4.45 11.47
N GLY A 185 2.05 3.51 10.64
CA GLY A 185 1.24 2.84 9.61
C GLY A 185 1.61 3.27 8.18
N GLN A 186 2.11 4.50 8.01
CA GLN A 186 2.55 5.02 6.71
C GLN A 186 3.74 4.25 6.12
N TYR A 187 3.95 4.44 4.82
CA TYR A 187 5.01 3.83 4.03
C TYR A 187 5.87 4.86 3.32
N VAL A 188 7.05 4.43 2.89
CA VAL A 188 7.88 5.15 1.91
C VAL A 188 7.98 4.33 0.63
N SER A 189 8.08 4.98 -0.52
CA SER A 189 8.56 4.31 -1.74
C SER A 189 10.08 4.26 -1.72
N VAL A 190 10.65 3.11 -2.06
CA VAL A 190 12.06 2.94 -2.39
C VAL A 190 12.18 2.77 -3.90
N GLN A 191 13.06 3.54 -4.53
CA GLN A 191 13.43 3.44 -5.93
C GLN A 191 14.87 2.96 -6.06
N ILE A 192 15.09 2.03 -6.99
CA ILE A 192 16.42 1.55 -7.36
C ILE A 192 16.57 1.47 -8.88
N PRO A 193 17.78 1.70 -9.42
CA PRO A 193 18.08 1.41 -10.81
C PRO A 193 18.19 -0.10 -11.05
N ILE A 194 17.86 -0.52 -12.26
CA ILE A 194 18.08 -1.86 -12.79
C ILE A 194 19.17 -1.77 -13.88
N PRO A 195 20.46 -1.95 -13.53
CA PRO A 195 21.56 -1.80 -14.47
C PRO A 195 21.45 -2.67 -15.72
N GLU A 196 20.87 -3.87 -15.59
CA GLU A 196 20.65 -4.82 -16.67
C GLU A 196 19.61 -4.35 -17.70
N LEU A 197 18.84 -3.31 -17.37
CA LEU A 197 17.85 -2.67 -18.24
C LEU A 197 18.20 -1.19 -18.44
N ASP A 198 19.47 -0.90 -18.73
CA ASP A 198 19.99 0.45 -18.99
C ASP A 198 19.70 1.46 -17.86
N GLY A 199 19.68 0.98 -16.62
CA GLY A 199 19.42 1.82 -15.45
C GLY A 199 17.95 2.16 -15.23
N LEU A 200 17.01 1.48 -15.90
CA LEU A 200 15.56 1.63 -15.67
C LEU A 200 15.25 1.63 -14.17
N LEU A 201 14.50 2.63 -13.72
CA LEU A 201 14.12 2.76 -12.32
C LEU A 201 12.90 1.90 -12.02
N GLN A 202 12.91 1.22 -10.88
CA GLN A 202 11.76 0.50 -10.36
C GLN A 202 11.54 0.86 -8.90
N SER A 203 10.27 1.09 -8.55
CA SER A 203 9.88 1.53 -7.20
C SER A 203 8.91 0.55 -6.53
N ARG A 204 9.02 0.42 -5.20
CA ARG A 204 8.09 -0.33 -4.35
C ARG A 204 7.91 0.36 -3.01
N GLN A 205 6.74 0.22 -2.43
CA GLN A 205 6.38 0.79 -1.14
C GLN A 205 6.71 -0.20 -0.03
N PHE A 206 7.24 0.32 1.07
CA PHE A 206 7.52 -0.43 2.28
C PHE A 206 7.04 0.38 3.48
N SER A 207 6.21 -0.23 4.32
CA SER A 207 5.78 0.38 5.58
C SER A 207 6.99 0.72 6.44
N LEU A 208 6.91 1.87 7.10
CA LEU A 208 7.85 2.23 8.15
C LEU A 208 7.56 1.33 9.35
N SER A 209 8.58 0.62 9.83
CA SER A 209 8.44 -0.43 10.83
C SER A 209 8.91 0.00 12.22
N GLU A 210 8.98 1.29 12.51
CA GLU A 210 9.37 1.82 13.84
C GLU A 210 8.55 3.07 14.16
N ALA A 211 8.52 3.49 15.42
CA ALA A 211 7.94 4.76 15.81
C ALA A 211 8.67 5.96 15.16
N PRO A 212 7.96 7.08 14.89
CA PRO A 212 8.59 8.28 14.35
C PRO A 212 9.48 8.98 15.38
N GLY A 213 10.38 9.85 14.91
CA GLY A 213 11.22 10.70 15.77
C GLY A 213 12.65 10.22 15.95
N THR A 214 13.06 9.17 15.23
CA THR A 214 14.47 8.79 15.11
C THR A 214 15.17 9.61 14.01
N ASN A 215 16.49 9.46 13.90
CA ASN A 215 17.31 10.09 12.85
C ASN A 215 17.35 9.26 11.55
N HIS A 216 16.63 8.14 11.50
CA HIS A 216 16.60 7.21 10.39
C HIS A 216 15.16 6.74 10.11
N TYR A 217 14.95 6.06 8.99
CA TYR A 217 13.75 5.26 8.78
C TYR A 217 14.11 3.78 8.80
N ARG A 218 13.22 2.97 9.37
CA ARG A 218 13.31 1.51 9.31
C ARG A 218 12.25 0.97 8.36
N ILE A 219 12.68 0.19 7.38
CA ILE A 219 11.81 -0.64 6.54
C ILE A 219 12.18 -2.10 6.75
N SER A 220 11.19 -3.01 6.73
CA SER A 220 11.45 -4.44 6.86
C SER A 220 10.89 -5.18 5.66
N VAL A 221 11.79 -5.81 4.91
CA VAL A 221 11.52 -6.30 3.56
C VAL A 221 11.49 -7.82 3.58
N LYS A 222 10.35 -8.41 3.20
CA LYS A 222 10.24 -9.85 2.96
C LYS A 222 10.82 -10.20 1.59
N LEU A 223 11.69 -11.20 1.53
CA LEU A 223 12.17 -11.82 0.30
C LEU A 223 11.02 -12.56 -0.40
N GLN A 224 10.64 -12.10 -1.60
CA GLN A 224 9.49 -12.62 -2.37
C GLN A 224 9.86 -13.12 -3.77
N GLY A 225 11.16 -13.21 -4.10
CA GLY A 225 11.64 -13.60 -5.42
C GLY A 225 12.66 -14.74 -5.36
N PRO A 226 13.09 -15.24 -6.53
CA PRO A 226 14.14 -16.25 -6.59
C PRO A 226 15.42 -15.72 -5.94
N THR A 227 16.20 -16.61 -5.34
CA THR A 227 17.51 -16.27 -4.77
C THR A 227 18.60 -16.18 -5.84
N GLU A 228 18.40 -16.85 -6.97
CA GLU A 228 19.29 -16.81 -8.13
C GLU A 228 19.01 -15.60 -9.02
N GLU A 229 20.07 -15.14 -9.70
CA GLU A 229 19.97 -14.01 -10.62
C GLU A 229 19.16 -14.40 -11.86
N PRO A 230 18.08 -13.66 -12.18
CA PRO A 230 17.23 -13.99 -13.30
C PRO A 230 17.92 -13.68 -14.64
N ALA A 231 17.52 -14.41 -15.68
CA ALA A 231 17.88 -14.08 -17.05
C ALA A 231 17.41 -12.65 -17.40
N VAL A 232 18.22 -11.91 -18.16
CA VAL A 232 17.94 -10.51 -18.53
C VAL A 232 16.63 -10.42 -19.31
N GLU A 233 16.31 -11.43 -20.12
CA GLU A 233 15.08 -11.51 -20.91
C GLU A 233 13.84 -11.60 -20.01
N ASP A 234 13.90 -12.40 -18.93
CA ASP A 234 12.79 -12.54 -18.00
C ASP A 234 12.62 -11.30 -17.11
N LEU A 235 13.73 -10.63 -16.79
CA LEU A 235 13.74 -9.34 -16.12
C LEU A 235 13.08 -8.26 -16.99
N ALA A 236 13.51 -8.13 -18.25
CA ALA A 236 12.94 -7.19 -19.22
C ALA A 236 11.45 -7.44 -19.46
N ALA A 237 11.04 -8.71 -19.47
CA ALA A 237 9.64 -9.12 -19.61
C ALA A 237 8.81 -8.96 -18.33
N GLY A 238 9.40 -8.54 -17.20
CA GLY A 238 8.70 -8.37 -15.93
C GLY A 238 8.24 -9.67 -15.26
N LYS A 239 8.79 -10.82 -15.65
CA LYS A 239 8.37 -12.14 -15.12
C LYS A 239 8.88 -12.41 -13.71
N ILE A 240 9.81 -11.60 -13.21
CA ILE A 240 10.46 -11.80 -11.92
C ILE A 240 9.57 -11.27 -10.78
N ALA A 241 9.09 -12.18 -9.93
CA ALA A 241 8.42 -11.83 -8.69
C ALA A 241 9.44 -11.27 -7.69
N GLY A 242 9.01 -10.33 -6.85
CA GLY A 242 9.85 -9.84 -5.76
C GLY A 242 11.15 -9.12 -6.18
N LEU A 243 11.28 -8.64 -7.43
CA LEU A 243 12.51 -8.03 -7.96
C LEU A 243 13.22 -7.09 -6.97
N LEU A 244 12.50 -6.11 -6.41
CA LEU A 244 13.07 -5.16 -5.45
C LEU A 244 13.45 -5.84 -4.14
N SER A 245 12.61 -6.73 -3.62
CA SER A 245 12.91 -7.46 -2.38
C SER A 245 14.17 -8.31 -2.51
N THR A 246 14.31 -9.09 -3.59
CA THR A 246 15.50 -9.91 -3.85
C THR A 246 16.74 -9.04 -4.00
N ARG A 247 16.66 -7.92 -4.72
CA ARG A 247 17.80 -7.03 -4.88
C ARG A 247 18.24 -6.39 -3.57
N LEU A 248 17.31 -5.88 -2.77
CA LEU A 248 17.62 -5.32 -1.45
C LEU A 248 18.31 -6.35 -0.55
N HIS A 249 17.83 -7.60 -0.57
CA HIS A 249 18.44 -8.70 0.18
C HIS A 249 19.84 -9.05 -0.32
N ASN A 250 20.02 -9.25 -1.63
CA ASN A 250 21.23 -9.86 -2.19
C ASN A 250 22.33 -8.86 -2.57
N ARG A 251 21.96 -7.62 -2.94
CA ARG A 251 22.90 -6.66 -3.56
C ARG A 251 23.11 -5.38 -2.77
N TYR A 252 22.22 -5.02 -1.86
CA TYR A 252 22.35 -3.81 -1.04
C TYR A 252 22.82 -4.14 0.37
N ASN A 253 23.86 -3.44 0.83
CA ASN A 253 24.54 -3.64 2.10
C ASN A 253 24.67 -2.31 2.86
N VAL A 254 25.12 -2.41 4.12
CA VAL A 254 25.48 -1.23 4.90
C VAL A 254 26.53 -0.42 4.13
N GLY A 255 26.27 0.87 3.92
CA GLY A 255 27.09 1.73 3.09
C GLY A 255 26.42 2.18 1.79
N ASP A 256 25.56 1.34 1.22
CA ASP A 256 24.89 1.62 -0.06
C ASP A 256 23.80 2.67 0.10
N VAL A 257 23.44 3.30 -1.02
CA VAL A 257 22.46 4.38 -1.09
C VAL A 257 21.20 3.92 -1.81
N LEU A 258 20.06 4.23 -1.21
CA LEU A 258 18.72 4.07 -1.76
C LEU A 258 18.06 5.43 -1.96
N GLU A 259 17.10 5.51 -2.86
CA GLU A 259 16.30 6.71 -3.08
C GLU A 259 14.87 6.52 -2.55
N LEU A 260 14.43 7.44 -1.69
CA LEU A 260 13.16 7.37 -0.99
C LEU A 260 12.24 8.53 -1.35
N SER A 261 10.93 8.26 -1.31
CA SER A 261 9.88 9.28 -1.25
C SER A 261 9.68 9.77 0.19
N PRO A 262 9.01 10.92 0.40
CA PRO A 262 8.46 11.23 1.72
C PRO A 262 7.44 10.15 2.15
N PRO A 263 7.19 10.01 3.46
CA PRO A 263 6.14 9.14 3.99
C PRO A 263 4.76 9.48 3.41
N ALA A 264 3.98 8.46 3.08
CA ALA A 264 2.63 8.55 2.53
C ALA A 264 1.78 7.36 3.00
N GLY A 265 0.48 7.40 2.72
CA GLY A 265 -0.48 6.37 3.08
C GLY A 265 -1.53 6.90 4.05
N GLU A 266 -2.77 6.44 3.85
CA GLU A 266 -3.92 6.77 4.70
C GLU A 266 -4.04 5.81 5.89
N PHE A 267 -3.55 4.56 5.76
CA PHE A 267 -3.49 3.61 6.87
C PHE A 267 -2.53 4.13 7.94
N SER A 268 -3.11 4.73 8.96
CA SER A 268 -2.34 5.38 10.00
C SER A 268 -3.12 5.50 11.30
N LEU A 269 -2.39 5.68 12.40
CA LEU A 269 -2.93 6.01 13.71
C LEU A 269 -2.33 7.34 14.16
N ASP A 270 -3.14 8.23 14.73
CA ASP A 270 -2.63 9.44 15.37
C ASP A 270 -2.38 9.18 16.87
N PRO A 271 -1.11 8.98 17.30
CA PRO A 271 -0.81 8.73 18.70
C PRO A 271 -1.02 9.97 19.58
N ALA A 272 -1.23 11.16 19.01
CA ALA A 272 -1.50 12.39 19.75
C ALA A 272 -2.98 12.54 20.14
N ASP A 273 -3.89 11.72 19.59
CA ASP A 273 -5.31 11.75 19.96
C ASP A 273 -5.54 11.16 21.36
N THR A 274 -5.48 12.04 22.36
CA THR A 274 -5.73 11.68 23.77
C THR A 274 -7.16 11.17 24.02
N SER A 275 -8.12 11.43 23.14
CA SER A 275 -9.48 10.89 23.27
C SER A 275 -9.53 9.37 23.09
N ALA A 276 -8.50 8.80 22.44
CA ALA A 276 -8.37 7.36 22.22
C ALA A 276 -7.75 6.59 23.40
N ALA A 277 -7.31 7.27 24.46
CA ALA A 277 -6.56 6.65 25.57
C ALA A 277 -7.25 5.48 26.27
N LYS A 278 -8.58 5.37 26.18
CA LYS A 278 -9.38 4.26 26.75
C LYS A 278 -10.02 3.35 25.71
N LYS A 279 -9.91 3.69 24.42
CA LYS A 279 -10.47 2.90 23.32
C LYS A 279 -9.57 1.70 23.07
N PRO A 280 -10.01 0.45 23.14
CA PRO A 280 -9.14 -0.68 22.83
C PRO A 280 -8.56 -0.60 21.41
N LEU A 281 -7.32 -1.04 21.26
CA LEU A 281 -6.63 -1.13 19.97
C LEU A 281 -6.32 -2.59 19.67
N VAL A 282 -6.94 -3.14 18.62
CA VAL A 282 -6.73 -4.53 18.18
C VAL A 282 -5.86 -4.53 16.92
N LEU A 283 -4.64 -5.02 17.06
CA LEU A 283 -3.62 -5.11 16.01
C LEU A 283 -3.56 -6.56 15.48
N LEU A 284 -4.05 -6.79 14.27
CA LEU A 284 -4.15 -8.11 13.63
C LEU A 284 -3.16 -8.21 12.47
N SER A 285 -2.12 -9.03 12.60
CA SER A 285 -1.12 -9.22 11.54
C SER A 285 -0.93 -10.66 11.11
N ALA A 286 -0.61 -10.85 9.83
CA ALA A 286 -0.14 -12.12 9.30
C ALA A 286 1.17 -11.94 8.53
N GLY A 287 2.22 -12.65 8.94
CA GLY A 287 3.57 -12.54 8.36
C GLY A 287 4.11 -11.11 8.35
N VAL A 288 4.63 -10.66 7.20
CA VAL A 288 5.24 -9.31 7.07
C VAL A 288 4.24 -8.15 7.24
N GLY A 289 2.94 -8.43 7.27
CA GLY A 289 1.93 -7.43 7.64
C GLY A 289 2.08 -6.88 9.07
N ALA A 290 2.93 -7.48 9.91
CA ALA A 290 3.30 -6.92 11.20
C ALA A 290 4.06 -5.58 11.12
N THR A 291 4.64 -5.25 9.96
CA THR A 291 5.51 -4.07 9.77
C THR A 291 4.85 -2.73 10.12
N PRO A 292 3.69 -2.33 9.58
CA PRO A 292 3.06 -1.09 9.99
C PRO A 292 2.49 -1.18 11.41
N LEU A 293 2.10 -2.38 11.87
CA LEU A 293 1.48 -2.54 13.19
C LEU A 293 2.50 -2.38 14.32
N VAL A 294 3.76 -2.82 14.15
CA VAL A 294 4.80 -2.59 15.16
C VAL A 294 5.14 -1.10 15.27
N SER A 295 5.11 -0.36 14.16
CA SER A 295 5.23 1.11 14.18
C SER A 295 4.09 1.76 14.98
N ILE A 296 2.85 1.26 14.83
CA ILE A 296 1.70 1.71 15.63
C ILE A 296 1.89 1.38 17.11
N LEU A 297 2.25 0.13 17.44
CA LEU A 297 2.48 -0.30 18.81
C LEU A 297 3.52 0.59 19.51
N ASP A 298 4.69 0.74 18.88
CA ASP A 298 5.81 1.51 19.45
C ASP A 298 5.42 2.98 19.63
N SER A 299 4.68 3.55 18.67
CA SER A 299 4.25 4.94 18.72
C SER A 299 3.24 5.19 19.82
N VAL A 300 2.27 4.30 20.02
CA VAL A 300 1.29 4.42 21.12
C VAL A 300 2.00 4.35 22.47
N LEU A 301 2.95 3.42 22.63
CA LEU A 301 3.73 3.26 23.88
C LEU A 301 4.63 4.45 24.21
N GLN A 302 5.02 5.25 23.21
CA GLN A 302 5.80 6.48 23.38
C GLN A 302 4.93 7.74 23.49
N SER A 303 3.60 7.61 23.46
CA SER A 303 2.66 8.72 23.41
C SER A 303 1.98 8.99 24.76
N PRO A 304 1.25 10.11 24.90
CA PRO A 304 0.37 10.34 26.05
C PRO A 304 -0.71 9.27 26.26
N THR A 305 -0.96 8.41 25.27
CA THR A 305 -1.93 7.31 25.33
C THR A 305 -1.28 5.94 25.61
N ALA A 306 -0.06 5.90 26.14
CA ALA A 306 0.67 4.64 26.42
C ALA A 306 -0.08 3.62 27.30
N SER A 307 -1.09 4.06 28.07
CA SER A 307 -1.96 3.20 28.87
C SER A 307 -3.14 2.59 28.09
N ARG A 308 -3.28 2.89 26.79
CA ARG A 308 -4.37 2.41 25.93
C ARG A 308 -4.39 0.87 25.94
N PRO A 309 -5.54 0.20 26.14
CA PRO A 309 -5.61 -1.25 26.06
C PRO A 309 -5.25 -1.73 24.65
N ILE A 310 -4.31 -2.66 24.52
CA ILE A 310 -3.83 -3.17 23.23
C ILE A 310 -3.93 -4.69 23.20
N THR A 311 -4.56 -5.23 22.15
CA THR A 311 -4.48 -6.65 21.82
C THR A 311 -3.69 -6.80 20.53
N TRP A 312 -2.57 -7.52 20.58
CA TRP A 312 -1.79 -7.91 19.40
C TRP A 312 -2.06 -9.38 19.06
N ILE A 313 -2.51 -9.65 17.85
CA ILE A 313 -2.70 -10.99 17.30
C ILE A 313 -1.78 -11.14 16.09
N HIS A 314 -0.93 -12.17 16.09
CA HIS A 314 -0.04 -12.46 14.97
C HIS A 314 -0.09 -13.91 14.54
N GLY A 315 -0.20 -14.12 13.22
CA GLY A 315 -0.13 -15.43 12.58
C GLY A 315 1.13 -15.57 11.73
N ALA A 316 1.80 -16.71 11.86
CA ALA A 316 2.93 -17.10 11.02
C ALA A 316 2.91 -18.61 10.75
N ARG A 317 3.59 -19.05 9.68
CA ARG A 317 3.65 -20.48 9.34
C ARG A 317 4.42 -21.27 10.39
N TYR A 318 5.58 -20.77 10.80
CA TYR A 318 6.44 -21.38 11.81
C TYR A 318 7.22 -20.29 12.55
N SER A 319 7.90 -20.62 13.64
CA SER A 319 8.61 -19.66 14.50
C SER A 319 9.61 -18.77 13.75
N GLY A 320 10.45 -19.35 12.88
CA GLY A 320 11.39 -18.63 12.02
C GLY A 320 10.76 -17.79 10.89
N SER A 321 9.43 -17.72 10.82
CA SER A 321 8.70 -16.81 9.91
C SER A 321 7.90 -15.72 10.65
N THR A 322 7.97 -15.70 11.99
CA THR A 322 7.34 -14.64 12.80
C THR A 322 8.04 -13.31 12.60
N CYS A 323 7.30 -12.20 12.66
CA CYS A 323 7.85 -10.86 12.51
C CYS A 323 7.70 -10.10 13.83
N PHE A 324 8.81 -9.60 14.39
CA PHE A 324 8.87 -8.78 15.62
C PHE A 324 8.29 -9.42 16.90
N VAL A 325 8.00 -10.72 16.90
CA VAL A 325 7.39 -11.41 18.05
C VAL A 325 8.21 -11.27 19.35
N PRO A 326 9.56 -11.40 19.34
CA PRO A 326 10.35 -11.16 20.55
C PRO A 326 10.16 -9.76 21.14
N HIS A 327 10.10 -8.72 20.29
CA HIS A 327 9.89 -7.33 20.69
C HIS A 327 8.48 -7.08 21.24
N VAL A 328 7.46 -7.62 20.58
CA VAL A 328 6.06 -7.51 21.03
C VAL A 328 5.86 -8.21 22.38
N LEU A 329 6.44 -9.40 22.56
CA LEU A 329 6.32 -10.15 23.81
C LEU A 329 7.11 -9.51 24.94
N ASP A 330 8.26 -8.90 24.66
CA ASP A 330 8.98 -8.08 25.63
C ASP A 330 8.16 -6.85 26.06
N SER A 331 7.52 -6.17 25.10
CA SER A 331 6.60 -5.06 25.38
C SER A 331 5.43 -5.52 26.25
N ALA A 332 4.80 -6.66 25.95
CA ALA A 332 3.71 -7.21 26.75
C ALA A 332 4.11 -7.60 28.18
N LYS A 333 5.38 -7.96 28.42
CA LYS A 333 5.90 -8.19 29.79
C LYS A 333 6.10 -6.89 30.57
N LYS A 334 6.39 -5.79 29.88
CA LYS A 334 6.68 -4.47 30.47
C LYS A 334 5.41 -3.63 30.70
N HIS A 335 4.33 -3.94 29.99
CA HIS A 335 3.10 -3.15 29.97
C HIS A 335 1.87 -4.04 30.20
N GLU A 336 1.22 -3.89 31.36
CA GLU A 336 0.05 -4.70 31.75
C GLU A 336 -1.17 -4.50 30.84
N ASN A 337 -1.23 -3.39 30.10
CA ASN A 337 -2.29 -3.06 29.15
C ASN A 337 -2.14 -3.74 27.78
N ILE A 338 -1.12 -4.58 27.58
CA ILE A 338 -0.90 -5.30 26.32
C ILE A 338 -1.20 -6.79 26.51
N THR A 339 -2.07 -7.32 25.65
CA THR A 339 -2.24 -8.76 25.45
C THR A 339 -1.70 -9.15 24.09
N ALA A 340 -0.70 -10.03 24.02
CA ALA A 340 -0.15 -10.55 22.77
C ALA A 340 -0.49 -12.03 22.60
N LYS A 341 -0.93 -12.44 21.41
CA LYS A 341 -1.25 -13.83 21.05
C LYS A 341 -0.66 -14.23 19.72
N ILE A 342 0.07 -15.34 19.72
CA ILE A 342 0.80 -15.86 18.56
C ILE A 342 0.19 -17.18 18.08
N PHE A 343 -0.17 -17.22 16.80
CA PHE A 343 -0.62 -18.40 16.07
C PHE A 343 0.52 -18.94 15.19
N LEU A 344 0.82 -20.24 15.33
CA LEU A 344 1.78 -20.94 14.48
C LEU A 344 1.14 -22.18 13.84
N GLU A 345 1.21 -22.29 12.52
CA GLU A 345 0.72 -23.47 11.78
C GLU A 345 1.57 -24.72 12.07
N ASP A 346 2.88 -24.59 11.88
CA ASP A 346 3.91 -25.63 12.02
C ASP A 346 4.73 -25.42 13.30
N VAL A 347 4.26 -26.02 14.39
CA VAL A 347 4.91 -25.95 15.72
C VAL A 347 5.97 -27.03 15.89
N LYS A 348 7.14 -26.64 16.40
CA LYS A 348 8.24 -27.50 16.84
C LYS A 348 8.48 -27.37 18.35
N GLU A 349 9.20 -28.33 18.91
CA GLU A 349 9.63 -28.26 20.31
C GLU A 349 10.49 -27.01 20.55
N GLY A 350 10.15 -26.24 21.58
CA GLY A 350 10.82 -24.98 21.92
C GLY A 350 10.25 -23.73 21.25
N ASP A 351 9.28 -23.85 20.34
CA ASP A 351 8.62 -22.68 19.75
C ASP A 351 7.81 -21.90 20.79
N GLN A 352 7.85 -20.57 20.70
CA GLN A 352 7.03 -19.69 21.52
C GLN A 352 5.75 -19.31 20.78
N TYR A 353 4.61 -19.85 21.24
CA TYR A 353 3.29 -19.62 20.64
C TYR A 353 2.17 -19.76 21.68
N ASP A 354 0.98 -19.23 21.38
CA ASP A 354 -0.23 -19.39 22.20
C ASP A 354 -1.17 -20.42 21.59
N PHE A 355 -1.29 -20.42 20.25
CA PHE A 355 -2.25 -21.26 19.54
C PHE A 355 -1.59 -21.95 18.34
N LYS A 356 -1.93 -23.22 18.14
CA LYS A 356 -1.51 -23.99 16.96
C LYS A 356 -2.56 -23.85 15.85
N GLY A 357 -2.11 -23.64 14.63
CA GLY A 357 -2.94 -23.43 13.43
C GLY A 357 -2.91 -21.99 12.92
N GLU A 358 -3.68 -21.73 11.88
CA GLU A 358 -3.97 -20.38 11.38
C GLU A 358 -4.76 -19.56 12.43
N ILE A 359 -4.85 -18.23 12.24
CA ILE A 359 -5.65 -17.36 13.11
C ILE A 359 -7.12 -17.78 13.06
N ASP A 360 -7.65 -18.24 14.19
CA ASP A 360 -9.04 -18.64 14.37
C ASP A 360 -9.87 -17.52 15.02
N LEU A 361 -10.67 -16.81 14.22
CA LEU A 361 -11.47 -15.67 14.67
C LEU A 361 -12.59 -16.07 15.65
N ALA A 362 -13.18 -17.25 15.49
CA ALA A 362 -14.21 -17.75 16.39
C ALA A 362 -13.61 -18.05 17.78
N LYS A 363 -12.38 -18.59 17.80
CA LYS A 363 -11.63 -18.77 19.04
C LYS A 363 -11.30 -17.43 19.70
N LEU A 364 -10.80 -16.46 18.93
CA LEU A 364 -10.49 -15.12 19.46
C LEU A 364 -11.72 -14.41 20.02
N GLN A 365 -12.88 -14.57 19.38
CA GLN A 365 -14.17 -14.10 19.91
C GLN A 365 -14.52 -14.80 21.23
N LYS A 366 -14.43 -16.13 21.28
CA LYS A 366 -14.73 -16.90 22.50
C LYS A 366 -13.84 -16.51 23.69
N GLU A 367 -12.57 -16.19 23.42
CA GLU A 367 -11.61 -15.71 24.42
C GLU A 367 -11.69 -14.20 24.68
N GLN A 368 -12.65 -13.48 24.07
CA GLN A 368 -12.85 -12.03 24.22
C GLN A 368 -11.63 -11.18 23.81
N LEU A 369 -10.76 -11.71 22.95
CA LEU A 369 -9.54 -11.04 22.51
C LEU A 369 -9.81 -9.97 21.46
N LEU A 370 -10.91 -10.08 20.72
CA LEU A 370 -11.30 -9.13 19.68
C LEU A 370 -12.06 -7.91 20.21
N GLN A 371 -12.42 -7.84 21.50
CA GLN A 371 -13.11 -6.68 22.08
C GLN A 371 -14.43 -6.31 21.35
N LEU A 372 -15.15 -7.32 20.82
CA LEU A 372 -16.35 -7.12 19.99
C LEU A 372 -17.52 -6.49 20.75
N ASP A 373 -17.54 -6.63 22.08
CA ASP A 373 -18.49 -6.01 22.99
C ASP A 373 -18.16 -4.55 23.30
N ASN A 374 -16.99 -4.05 22.88
CA ASN A 374 -16.58 -2.67 23.05
C ASN A 374 -16.90 -1.84 21.79
N ALA A 375 -17.82 -0.89 21.95
CA ALA A 375 -18.29 -0.01 20.87
C ALA A 375 -17.21 0.97 20.37
N ASP A 376 -16.11 1.15 21.11
CA ASP A 376 -15.03 2.07 20.78
C ASP A 376 -13.75 1.37 20.31
N ALA A 377 -13.71 0.02 20.27
CA ALA A 377 -12.53 -0.72 19.81
C ALA A 377 -12.21 -0.41 18.34
N GLU A 378 -10.93 -0.16 18.06
CA GLU A 378 -10.40 0.08 16.71
C GLU A 378 -9.53 -1.10 16.25
N TYR A 379 -9.65 -1.47 14.98
CA TYR A 379 -9.02 -2.66 14.41
C TYR A 379 -8.07 -2.25 13.29
N TYR A 380 -6.80 -2.57 13.44
CA TYR A 380 -5.77 -2.37 12.40
C TYR A 380 -5.29 -3.71 11.91
N ILE A 381 -5.53 -3.98 10.63
CA ILE A 381 -5.41 -5.31 10.03
C ILE A 381 -4.45 -5.23 8.85
N CYS A 382 -3.42 -6.08 8.84
CA CYS A 382 -2.47 -6.14 7.73
C CYS A 382 -1.93 -7.56 7.50
N GLY A 383 -2.07 -8.07 6.28
CA GLY A 383 -1.71 -9.45 5.92
C GLY A 383 -2.06 -9.80 4.47
N PRO A 384 -2.15 -11.10 4.13
CA PRO A 384 -2.64 -11.54 2.82
C PRO A 384 -4.08 -11.05 2.56
N GLU A 385 -4.41 -10.69 1.31
CA GLU A 385 -5.73 -10.12 0.97
C GLU A 385 -6.90 -10.98 1.44
N ASP A 386 -6.94 -12.26 1.03
CA ASP A 386 -8.07 -13.14 1.34
C ASP A 386 -8.29 -13.28 2.85
N TRP A 387 -7.20 -13.25 3.62
CA TRP A 387 -7.26 -13.27 5.07
C TRP A 387 -7.84 -11.96 5.62
N MET A 388 -7.39 -10.79 5.14
CA MET A 388 -7.94 -9.50 5.59
C MET A 388 -9.41 -9.33 5.21
N VAL A 389 -9.82 -9.80 4.03
CA VAL A 389 -11.22 -9.83 3.59
C VAL A 389 -12.06 -10.67 4.56
N ASN A 390 -11.57 -11.86 4.94
CA ASN A 390 -12.23 -12.72 5.92
C ASN A 390 -12.34 -12.03 7.29
N VAL A 391 -11.26 -11.40 7.78
CA VAL A 391 -11.30 -10.64 9.04
C VAL A 391 -12.34 -9.52 8.98
N ARG A 392 -12.35 -8.72 7.90
CA ARG A 392 -13.34 -7.64 7.69
C ARG A 392 -14.77 -8.20 7.73
N ALA A 393 -15.05 -9.25 6.97
CA ALA A 393 -16.38 -9.87 6.93
C ALA A 393 -16.81 -10.37 8.31
N PHE A 394 -15.92 -11.04 9.04
CA PHE A 394 -16.19 -11.50 10.40
C PHE A 394 -16.50 -10.36 11.36
N LEU A 395 -15.74 -9.25 11.29
CA LEU A 395 -15.99 -8.07 12.13
C LEU A 395 -17.34 -7.42 11.79
N GLU A 396 -17.69 -7.30 10.50
CA GLU A 396 -18.99 -6.79 10.05
C GLU A 396 -20.16 -7.68 10.51
N GLU A 397 -20.03 -9.00 10.38
CA GLU A 397 -21.02 -9.98 10.87
C GLU A 397 -21.25 -9.89 12.39
N ASN A 398 -20.24 -9.45 13.13
CA ASN A 398 -20.30 -9.22 14.58
C ASN A 398 -20.58 -7.75 14.96
N GLY A 399 -21.03 -6.92 14.02
CA GLY A 399 -21.54 -5.57 14.29
C GLY A 399 -20.47 -4.49 14.44
N VAL A 400 -19.23 -4.76 14.08
CA VAL A 400 -18.19 -3.73 14.01
C VAL A 400 -18.39 -2.92 12.72
N PRO A 401 -18.56 -1.59 12.79
CA PRO A 401 -18.78 -0.75 11.63
C PRO A 401 -17.46 -0.48 10.88
N ARG A 402 -17.55 -0.17 9.58
CA ARG A 402 -16.37 -0.09 8.67
C ARG A 402 -15.36 0.97 9.07
N GLU A 403 -15.81 2.08 9.64
CA GLU A 403 -14.97 3.19 10.08
C GLU A 403 -14.00 2.83 11.21
N ARG A 404 -14.25 1.73 11.93
CA ARG A 404 -13.34 1.18 12.96
C ARG A 404 -12.42 0.09 12.44
N GLN A 405 -12.51 -0.24 11.15
CA GLN A 405 -11.76 -1.33 10.50
C GLN A 405 -10.78 -0.76 9.49
N HIS A 406 -9.52 -0.62 9.90
CA HIS A 406 -8.45 -0.09 9.09
C HIS A 406 -7.66 -1.26 8.49
N LEU A 407 -7.57 -1.33 7.16
CA LEU A 407 -6.87 -2.38 6.44
C LEU A 407 -5.77 -1.77 5.57
N GLU A 408 -4.60 -2.42 5.49
CA GLU A 408 -3.56 -2.05 4.53
C GLU A 408 -3.22 -3.23 3.59
N LEU A 409 -3.30 -2.97 2.29
CA LEU A 409 -3.09 -3.96 1.23
C LEU A 409 -1.74 -3.74 0.54
N PHE A 410 -0.85 -4.73 0.63
CA PHE A 410 0.48 -4.73 0.01
C PHE A 410 0.48 -5.11 -1.49
N LYS A 411 -0.55 -4.71 -2.24
CA LYS A 411 -0.60 -4.83 -3.70
C LYS A 411 -1.46 -3.73 -4.32
N THR A 412 -1.49 -3.69 -5.65
CA THR A 412 -2.35 -2.77 -6.39
C THR A 412 -3.82 -3.14 -6.22
N GLY A 413 -4.67 -2.14 -5.98
CA GLY A 413 -6.11 -2.32 -5.80
C GLY A 413 -6.60 -1.80 -4.44
N ASP A 414 -7.84 -2.12 -4.12
CA ASP A 414 -8.53 -1.78 -2.87
C ASP A 414 -9.33 -3.01 -2.39
N ILE A 415 -9.69 -3.06 -1.10
CA ILE A 415 -10.39 -4.19 -0.43
C ILE A 415 -11.78 -3.79 0.06
#